data_AF-A0A1I3ZDD1-F1
#
_entry.id   AF-A0A1I3ZDD1-F1
#
_cell.length_a   1.000
_cell.length_b   1.000
_cell.length_c   1.000
_cell.angle_alpha   90.00
_cell.angle_beta   90.00
_cell.angle_gamma   90.00
#
_symmetry.space_group_name_H-M   'P 1'
#
loop_
_entity.id
_entity.type
_entity.pdbx_description
1 polymer ?
#
loop_
_entity_poly.entity_id
_entity_poly.type
_entity_poly.pdbx_seq_one_letter_code
_entity_poly.pdbx_strand_id
1 'polypeptide(L)'
;MGLNWGKVFGVSIVGAVLLGGMAASILEIEKNAVAENFAVSGNKLNSQIISLSLFTDVENWTAPDWSLEENAVTGVISRDTGVMINSQVPAQDADMQLSLMLMKNRLPDLITISDPDVIRQLVSSGKVWKLDDLFAEYKPDAKVMSNFSPETIQELKLRDGGWYSIPSGYSTEDLEESPQTIIWNKSILKRLGYTEEDVRTKTQVLAVLRRVASMHRQHKSDIIPLLLDGKSLKEGVFKFLSYSFGAYPVDKNGIYQNIWLTDGGKEALMFVNQLLRNGSLDSKYLSYSQSQIKLLMESNEVLCYMGDISHLSINPDEWLSSGPILSSSQRKPVLCISSGGQYGWANTFISKSCTDLRDATDFIDYMMSGQAMEAQQDAPFKDTEWWLFQNPLWDDVKTKRTFSATESRKIHELRQTYSKADVRKFDGRLLTLPKSFYEQEGIQALSTKIDDYETKQIAVILAADTENTFLKEYKNFEIGLIKIEYAKYKSAVSKQIAENEKIYGEKLIEEAENE
;
A
#
# COMPACT_ATOMS: atom_id res chain seq x y z
N MET A 1 -13.64 -43.31 -48.66
CA MET A 1 -13.77 -41.94 -49.20
C MET A 1 -13.15 -41.02 -48.15
N GLY A 2 -11.85 -40.74 -48.17
CA GLY A 2 -11.13 -39.79 -49.03
C GLY A 2 -10.64 -38.65 -48.12
N LEU A 3 -9.37 -38.73 -47.63
CA LEU A 3 -8.23 -37.81 -47.91
C LEU A 3 -8.44 -36.38 -47.36
N ASN A 4 -7.51 -35.68 -46.70
CA ASN A 4 -6.05 -35.80 -46.51
C ASN A 4 -5.63 -34.80 -45.39
N TRP A 5 -4.33 -34.48 -45.30
CA TRP A 5 -3.58 -33.58 -44.40
C TRP A 5 -3.03 -34.31 -43.18
N GLY A 6 -1.73 -34.53 -42.99
CA GLY A 6 -0.53 -33.96 -43.62
C GLY A 6 0.51 -33.88 -42.50
N LYS A 7 1.42 -34.86 -42.46
CA LYS A 7 2.53 -34.96 -41.50
C LYS A 7 3.39 -33.69 -41.51
N VAL A 8 3.90 -33.23 -40.36
CA VAL A 8 5.36 -33.08 -40.15
C VAL A 8 5.72 -33.33 -38.67
N PHE A 9 6.81 -34.07 -38.54
CA PHE A 9 7.55 -34.54 -37.38
C PHE A 9 7.91 -33.47 -36.35
N GLY A 10 7.79 -33.85 -35.07
CA GLY A 10 8.58 -33.28 -33.99
C GLY A 10 9.99 -33.83 -33.99
N VAL A 11 10.97 -32.96 -33.76
CA VAL A 11 12.33 -33.32 -33.34
C VAL A 11 12.70 -32.39 -32.21
N SER A 12 12.84 -32.96 -31.01
CA SER A 12 13.53 -32.35 -29.88
C SER A 12 15.02 -32.24 -30.19
N ILE A 13 15.63 -31.09 -29.91
CA ILE A 13 17.09 -30.99 -29.76
C ILE A 13 17.39 -30.34 -28.40
N VAL A 14 18.26 -31.05 -27.68
CA VAL A 14 18.86 -30.74 -26.38
C VAL A 14 20.01 -29.75 -26.55
N GLY A 15 20.09 -28.82 -25.58
CA GLY A 15 21.19 -27.96 -25.12
C GLY A 15 22.50 -27.78 -25.91
N ALA A 16 22.88 -26.51 -26.09
CA ALA A 16 24.26 -26.04 -25.96
C ALA A 16 24.29 -24.58 -25.47
N VAL A 17 25.05 -24.35 -24.39
CA VAL A 17 25.35 -23.04 -23.80
C VAL A 17 26.30 -22.27 -24.74
N LEU A 18 25.91 -21.07 -25.16
CA LEU A 18 26.80 -20.00 -25.59
C LEU A 18 26.31 -18.68 -24.97
N LEU A 19 26.91 -18.36 -23.82
CA LEU A 19 26.77 -17.12 -23.07
C LEU A 19 27.41 -15.95 -23.86
N GLY A 20 26.70 -14.83 -23.98
CA GLY A 20 27.35 -13.51 -24.11
C GLY A 20 26.72 -12.47 -25.05
N GLY A 21 26.00 -12.87 -26.10
CA GLY A 21 25.67 -11.93 -27.19
C GLY A 21 24.19 -11.76 -27.57
N MET A 22 23.29 -12.63 -27.11
CA MET A 22 21.90 -12.68 -27.61
C MET A 22 20.87 -11.85 -26.82
N ALA A 23 21.17 -11.42 -25.60
CA ALA A 23 20.17 -10.75 -24.77
C ALA A 23 19.83 -9.32 -25.24
N ALA A 24 20.78 -8.58 -25.82
CA ALA A 24 20.53 -7.23 -26.35
C ALA A 24 19.76 -7.28 -27.68
N SER A 25 20.10 -8.26 -28.54
CA SER A 25 19.45 -8.45 -29.83
C SER A 25 18.03 -8.99 -29.70
N ILE A 26 17.72 -9.82 -28.70
CA ILE A 26 16.34 -10.30 -28.46
C ILE A 26 15.43 -9.16 -27.97
N LEU A 27 15.93 -8.26 -27.12
CA LEU A 27 15.18 -7.07 -26.65
C LEU A 27 14.91 -6.06 -27.78
N GLU A 28 15.87 -5.90 -28.69
CA GLU A 28 15.75 -5.02 -29.85
C GLU A 28 14.83 -5.64 -30.94
N ILE A 29 14.85 -6.97 -31.08
CA ILE A 29 13.93 -7.72 -31.96
C ILE A 29 12.50 -7.72 -31.39
N GLU A 30 12.29 -7.83 -30.08
CA GLU A 30 10.96 -7.73 -29.46
C GLU A 30 10.40 -6.29 -29.54
N LYS A 31 11.22 -5.26 -29.33
CA LYS A 31 10.82 -3.85 -29.57
C LYS A 31 10.39 -3.61 -31.02
N ASN A 32 11.10 -4.18 -32.00
CA ASN A 32 10.79 -4.00 -33.42
C ASN A 32 9.61 -4.86 -33.91
N ALA A 33 9.44 -6.08 -33.40
CA ALA A 33 8.35 -6.97 -33.79
C ALA A 33 6.97 -6.48 -33.32
N VAL A 34 6.92 -5.73 -32.22
CA VAL A 34 5.68 -5.07 -31.76
C VAL A 34 5.36 -3.86 -32.63
N ALA A 35 6.36 -3.10 -33.09
CA ALA A 35 6.17 -1.92 -33.94
C ALA A 35 5.67 -2.25 -35.37
N GLU A 36 6.04 -3.41 -35.94
CA GLU A 36 5.68 -3.78 -37.32
C GLU A 36 4.24 -4.30 -37.49
N ASN A 37 3.55 -4.71 -36.43
CA ASN A 37 2.20 -5.30 -36.53
C ASN A 37 1.03 -4.30 -36.56
N PHE A 38 1.27 -2.99 -36.46
CA PHE A 38 0.20 -1.99 -36.26
C PHE A 38 0.04 -0.94 -37.37
N ALA A 39 0.65 -1.15 -38.54
CA ALA A 39 0.53 -0.22 -39.66
C ALA A 39 -0.67 -0.53 -40.57
N VAL A 40 -1.92 -0.34 -40.13
CA VAL A 40 -3.07 -0.12 -41.06
C VAL A 40 -4.14 0.84 -40.49
N SER A 41 -4.21 2.02 -41.13
CA SER A 41 -5.30 3.03 -41.23
C SER A 41 -5.85 3.69 -39.94
N GLY A 42 -5.86 5.02 -39.77
CA GLY A 42 -5.38 6.11 -40.62
C GLY A 42 -5.46 7.49 -39.94
N ASN A 43 -4.61 8.40 -40.44
CA ASN A 43 -4.63 9.87 -40.39
C ASN A 43 -4.46 10.64 -39.05
N LYS A 44 -3.30 10.46 -38.41
CA LYS A 44 -2.18 11.43 -38.31
C LYS A 44 -1.35 11.02 -37.10
N LEU A 45 -0.16 10.45 -37.30
CA LEU A 45 1.04 10.67 -36.46
C LEU A 45 2.20 9.95 -37.14
N ASN A 46 3.06 10.73 -37.78
CA ASN A 46 4.33 10.28 -38.34
C ASN A 46 5.43 10.37 -37.26
N SER A 47 5.09 10.06 -36.01
CA SER A 47 6.02 9.89 -34.89
C SER A 47 5.93 8.45 -34.41
N GLN A 48 7.05 7.75 -34.39
CA GLN A 48 7.16 6.42 -33.82
C GLN A 48 6.75 6.50 -32.33
N ILE A 49 5.68 5.82 -31.94
CA ILE A 49 5.28 5.74 -30.53
C ILE A 49 6.39 5.01 -29.77
N ILE A 50 6.88 5.62 -28.70
CA ILE A 50 7.94 5.06 -27.86
C ILE A 50 7.31 4.14 -26.82
N SER A 51 7.91 2.96 -26.62
CA SER A 51 7.51 2.02 -25.57
C SER A 51 8.42 2.16 -24.36
N LEU A 52 7.86 2.64 -23.25
CA LEU A 52 8.52 2.70 -21.94
C LEU A 52 8.13 1.49 -21.09
N SER A 53 9.11 0.90 -20.41
CA SER A 53 8.87 -0.16 -19.43
C SER A 53 8.48 0.42 -18.08
N LEU A 54 7.41 -0.09 -17.47
CA LEU A 54 6.98 0.22 -16.11
C LEU A 54 7.06 -1.03 -15.25
N PHE A 55 7.78 -0.99 -14.15
CA PHE A 55 7.75 -2.06 -13.15
C PHE A 55 7.09 -1.58 -11.86
N THR A 56 6.33 -2.46 -11.21
CA THR A 56 5.77 -2.15 -9.89
C THR A 56 5.67 -3.36 -8.96
N ASP A 57 5.87 -3.12 -7.66
CA ASP A 57 5.61 -4.06 -6.57
C ASP A 57 4.18 -3.90 -5.98
N VAL A 58 3.42 -2.92 -6.46
CA VAL A 58 2.15 -2.53 -5.88
C VAL A 58 1.12 -3.61 -6.13
N GLU A 59 0.82 -4.37 -5.07
CA GLU A 59 -0.17 -5.44 -5.13
C GLU A 59 -1.56 -4.88 -5.47
N ASN A 60 -2.33 -5.62 -6.27
CA ASN A 60 -3.71 -5.33 -6.69
C ASN A 60 -3.90 -4.21 -7.71
N TRP A 61 -2.82 -3.59 -8.20
CA TRP A 61 -2.92 -2.85 -9.45
C TRP A 61 -2.80 -3.84 -10.61
N THR A 62 -3.67 -3.69 -11.62
CA THR A 62 -3.56 -4.41 -12.88
C THR A 62 -3.42 -3.39 -13.99
N ALA A 63 -2.36 -3.54 -14.79
CA ALA A 63 -2.15 -2.66 -15.93
C ALA A 63 -3.32 -2.80 -16.92
N PRO A 64 -3.88 -1.70 -17.43
CA PRO A 64 -4.89 -1.76 -18.48
C PRO A 64 -4.27 -2.32 -19.77
N ASP A 65 -5.08 -3.05 -20.56
CA ASP A 65 -4.67 -3.48 -21.89
C ASP A 65 -4.40 -2.26 -22.77
N TRP A 66 -3.17 -2.16 -23.33
CA TRP A 66 -2.78 -0.98 -24.09
C TRP A 66 -3.28 -1.05 -25.53
N SER A 67 -4.26 -0.20 -25.87
CA SER A 67 -4.75 0.00 -27.24
C SER A 67 -4.35 1.37 -27.77
N LEU A 68 -4.02 1.45 -29.06
CA LEU A 68 -3.73 2.70 -29.79
C LEU A 68 -4.95 3.28 -30.51
N GLU A 69 -6.13 2.64 -30.38
CA GLU A 69 -7.36 3.13 -30.99
C GLU A 69 -7.80 4.47 -30.38
N GLU A 70 -8.31 5.40 -31.20
CA GLU A 70 -8.66 6.76 -30.74
C GLU A 70 -9.77 6.82 -29.68
N ASN A 71 -10.61 5.79 -29.60
CA ASN A 71 -11.68 5.64 -28.61
C ASN A 71 -11.21 4.97 -27.30
N ALA A 72 -9.99 4.44 -27.25
CA ALA A 72 -9.40 3.89 -26.04
C ALA A 72 -8.68 4.99 -25.25
N VAL A 73 -8.83 4.98 -23.92
CA VAL A 73 -8.14 5.93 -23.03
C VAL A 73 -6.62 5.88 -23.24
N THR A 74 -6.05 4.67 -23.38
CA THR A 74 -4.63 4.45 -23.69
C THR A 74 -4.21 5.02 -25.03
N GLY A 75 -5.09 5.01 -26.04
CA GLY A 75 -4.81 5.54 -27.38
C GLY A 75 -4.75 7.05 -27.37
N VAL A 76 -5.61 7.70 -26.59
CA VAL A 76 -5.52 9.14 -26.34
C VAL A 76 -4.25 9.49 -25.59
N ILE A 77 -3.91 8.76 -24.52
CA ILE A 77 -2.65 8.97 -23.79
C ILE A 77 -1.45 8.87 -24.75
N SER A 78 -1.41 7.85 -25.60
CA SER A 78 -0.32 7.69 -26.58
C SER A 78 -0.29 8.77 -27.65
N ARG A 79 -1.45 9.26 -28.10
CA ARG A 79 -1.52 10.37 -29.05
C ARG A 79 -0.98 11.67 -28.45
N ASP A 80 -1.32 11.93 -27.20
CA ASP A 80 -1.01 13.19 -26.52
C ASP A 80 0.43 13.21 -25.97
N THR A 81 0.99 12.05 -25.62
CA THR A 81 2.34 11.93 -25.02
C THR A 81 3.38 11.32 -25.96
N GLY A 82 2.97 10.64 -27.04
CA GLY A 82 3.86 9.85 -27.89
C GLY A 82 4.32 8.53 -27.26
N VAL A 83 3.80 8.16 -26.08
CA VAL A 83 4.27 7.03 -25.27
C VAL A 83 3.21 5.93 -25.17
N MET A 84 3.67 4.68 -25.19
CA MET A 84 2.93 3.53 -24.65
C MET A 84 3.69 2.89 -23.49
N ILE A 85 2.98 2.31 -22.52
CA ILE A 85 3.59 1.61 -21.39
C ILE A 85 3.54 0.10 -21.56
N ASN A 86 4.67 -0.56 -21.35
CA ASN A 86 4.78 -2.00 -21.17
C ASN A 86 5.00 -2.31 -19.70
N SER A 87 3.94 -2.75 -19.01
CA SER A 87 3.96 -2.98 -17.57
C SER A 87 4.44 -4.38 -17.17
N GLN A 88 5.28 -4.43 -16.14
CA GLN A 88 5.72 -5.63 -15.45
C GLN A 88 5.20 -5.57 -14.01
N VAL A 89 4.17 -6.38 -13.73
CA VAL A 89 3.57 -6.51 -12.39
C VAL A 89 3.78 -7.95 -11.93
N PRO A 90 4.90 -8.26 -11.25
CA PRO A 90 5.18 -9.62 -10.83
C PRO A 90 4.13 -10.12 -9.84
N ALA A 91 3.64 -11.35 -10.05
CA ALA A 91 2.65 -11.95 -9.16
C ALA A 91 3.23 -12.32 -7.77
N GLN A 92 4.55 -12.52 -7.68
CA GLN A 92 5.28 -12.87 -6.46
C GLN A 92 6.71 -12.32 -6.51
N ASP A 93 7.28 -12.08 -5.34
CA ASP A 93 8.69 -11.70 -5.15
C ASP A 93 9.12 -10.46 -5.95
N ALA A 94 8.22 -9.48 -6.14
CA ALA A 94 8.49 -8.27 -6.91
C ALA A 94 9.74 -7.53 -6.40
N ASP A 95 9.87 -7.37 -5.10
CA ASP A 95 11.01 -6.70 -4.44
C ASP A 95 12.35 -7.37 -4.73
N MET A 96 12.37 -8.72 -4.68
CA MET A 96 13.55 -9.50 -5.01
C MET A 96 13.89 -9.39 -6.50
N GLN A 97 12.88 -9.44 -7.38
CA GLN A 97 13.09 -9.28 -8.82
C GLN A 97 13.67 -7.91 -9.16
N LEU A 98 13.14 -6.84 -8.57
CA LEU A 98 13.68 -5.49 -8.75
C LEU A 98 15.09 -5.36 -8.17
N SER A 99 15.34 -5.93 -6.99
CA SER A 99 16.69 -5.98 -6.40
C SER A 99 17.71 -6.67 -7.31
N LEU A 100 17.31 -7.78 -7.95
CA LEU A 100 18.13 -8.47 -8.96
C LEU A 100 18.35 -7.61 -10.22
N MET A 101 17.31 -6.93 -10.72
CA MET A 101 17.42 -6.00 -11.86
C MET A 101 18.39 -4.85 -11.54
N LEU A 102 18.30 -4.30 -10.33
CA LEU A 102 19.17 -3.24 -9.84
C LEU A 102 20.63 -3.69 -9.79
N MET A 103 20.92 -4.88 -9.25
CA MET A 103 22.28 -5.43 -9.21
C MET A 103 22.84 -5.70 -10.61
N LYS A 104 21.99 -6.10 -11.55
CA LYS A 104 22.38 -6.39 -12.95
C LYS A 104 22.48 -5.14 -13.84
N ASN A 105 22.22 -3.94 -13.32
CA ASN A 105 22.13 -2.69 -14.10
C ASN A 105 21.09 -2.77 -15.23
N ARG A 106 19.95 -3.42 -14.99
CA ARG A 106 18.86 -3.59 -15.97
C ARG A 106 17.55 -3.07 -15.40
N LEU A 107 17.60 -1.86 -14.89
CA LEU A 107 16.40 -1.22 -14.34
C LEU A 107 15.41 -0.88 -15.48
N PRO A 108 14.10 -1.07 -15.25
CA PRO A 108 13.03 -0.53 -16.08
C PRO A 108 13.11 0.99 -16.21
N ASP A 109 12.43 1.56 -17.21
CA ASP A 109 12.45 3.00 -17.46
C ASP A 109 11.74 3.76 -16.34
N LEU A 110 10.54 3.30 -16.00
CA LEU A 110 9.70 3.77 -14.90
C LEU A 110 9.58 2.67 -13.84
N ILE A 111 9.67 3.06 -12.57
CA ILE A 111 9.65 2.13 -11.44
C ILE A 111 8.73 2.69 -10.37
N THR A 112 7.64 2.00 -10.04
CA THR A 112 6.68 2.42 -9.00
C THR A 112 6.66 1.44 -7.85
N ILE A 113 7.14 1.86 -6.68
CA ILE A 113 7.44 0.96 -5.55
C ILE A 113 6.77 1.44 -4.28
N SER A 114 6.27 0.50 -3.49
CA SER A 114 5.64 0.72 -2.20
C SER A 114 6.46 0.21 -1.03
N ASP A 115 7.35 -0.76 -1.23
CA ASP A 115 8.22 -1.25 -0.16
C ASP A 115 9.29 -0.19 0.24
N PRO A 116 9.32 0.25 1.51
CA PRO A 116 10.26 1.28 1.96
C PRO A 116 11.74 0.86 1.91
N ASP A 117 12.06 -0.43 2.07
CA ASP A 117 13.43 -0.94 1.96
C ASP A 117 13.91 -0.92 0.50
N VAL A 118 13.05 -1.34 -0.42
CA VAL A 118 13.32 -1.27 -1.87
C VAL A 118 13.48 0.18 -2.33
N ILE A 119 12.63 1.10 -1.86
CA ILE A 119 12.79 2.54 -2.10
C ILE A 119 14.17 3.03 -1.64
N ARG A 120 14.57 2.70 -0.40
CA ARG A 120 15.89 3.09 0.14
C ARG A 120 17.03 2.50 -0.70
N GLN A 121 16.91 1.25 -1.13
CA GLN A 121 17.91 0.57 -1.96
C GLN A 121 18.02 1.23 -3.34
N LEU A 122 16.90 1.55 -3.99
CA LEU A 122 16.85 2.27 -5.27
C LEU A 122 17.54 3.62 -5.16
N VAL A 123 17.17 4.44 -4.18
CA VAL A 123 17.75 5.78 -3.96
C VAL A 123 19.25 5.67 -3.66
N SER A 124 19.65 4.76 -2.76
CA SER A 124 21.05 4.60 -2.35
C SER A 124 21.95 4.03 -3.45
N SER A 125 21.37 3.35 -4.45
CA SER A 125 22.13 2.85 -5.60
C SER A 125 22.67 3.94 -6.52
N GLY A 126 22.12 5.17 -6.45
CA GLY A 126 22.45 6.27 -7.35
C GLY A 126 21.99 6.09 -8.80
N LYS A 127 21.16 5.07 -9.09
CA LYS A 127 20.72 4.69 -10.44
C LYS A 127 19.36 5.25 -10.84
N VAL A 128 18.68 5.97 -9.96
CA VAL A 128 17.47 6.72 -10.27
C VAL A 128 17.79 8.21 -10.37
N TRP A 129 17.03 8.94 -11.16
CA TRP A 129 17.19 10.38 -11.33
C TRP A 129 16.72 11.16 -10.11
N LYS A 130 17.42 12.26 -9.81
CA LYS A 130 16.84 13.35 -9.04
C LYS A 130 15.86 14.09 -9.94
N LEU A 131 14.64 14.30 -9.47
CA LEU A 131 13.56 14.85 -10.27
C LEU A 131 13.76 16.33 -10.58
N ASP A 132 14.33 17.10 -9.65
CA ASP A 132 14.69 18.50 -9.90
C ASP A 132 15.70 18.65 -11.04
N ASP A 133 16.76 17.84 -11.03
CA ASP A 133 17.75 17.82 -12.12
C ASP A 133 17.14 17.35 -13.45
N LEU A 134 16.39 16.25 -13.41
CA LEU A 134 15.79 15.63 -14.59
C LEU A 134 14.78 16.56 -15.27
N PHE A 135 13.82 17.10 -14.53
CA PHE A 135 12.81 17.96 -15.12
C PHE A 135 13.39 19.30 -15.57
N ALA A 136 14.38 19.87 -14.87
CA ALA A 136 15.07 21.07 -15.33
C ALA A 136 15.73 20.89 -16.72
N GLU A 137 16.26 19.70 -17.00
CA GLU A 137 16.92 19.39 -18.27
C GLU A 137 15.94 19.00 -19.39
N TYR A 138 14.97 18.13 -19.10
CA TYR A 138 14.14 17.50 -20.13
C TYR A 138 12.77 18.16 -20.29
N LYS A 139 12.17 18.68 -19.20
CA LYS A 139 10.82 19.28 -19.20
C LYS A 139 10.68 20.38 -18.12
N PRO A 140 11.32 21.54 -18.28
CA PRO A 140 11.39 22.57 -17.23
C PRO A 140 10.06 23.27 -16.94
N ASP A 141 9.06 23.09 -17.81
CA ASP A 141 7.70 23.62 -17.69
C ASP A 141 6.69 22.58 -17.14
N ALA A 142 7.18 21.45 -16.60
CA ALA A 142 6.33 20.40 -16.06
C ALA A 142 5.44 20.90 -14.91
N LYS A 143 4.14 20.68 -15.05
CA LYS A 143 3.13 21.05 -14.04
C LYS A 143 3.31 20.27 -12.75
N VAL A 144 3.73 19.01 -12.84
CA VAL A 144 3.98 18.17 -11.67
C VAL A 144 5.04 18.79 -10.75
N MET A 145 6.04 19.49 -11.31
CA MET A 145 7.11 20.12 -10.53
C MET A 145 6.67 21.41 -9.81
N SER A 146 5.71 22.15 -10.38
CA SER A 146 5.22 23.40 -9.79
C SER A 146 4.07 23.20 -8.80
N ASN A 147 3.39 22.05 -8.85
CA ASN A 147 2.14 21.86 -8.13
C ASN A 147 2.26 20.97 -6.88
N PHE A 148 3.34 20.21 -6.70
CA PHE A 148 3.57 19.50 -5.43
C PHE A 148 3.82 20.49 -4.29
N SER A 149 3.20 20.24 -3.13
CA SER A 149 3.38 21.12 -1.98
C SER A 149 4.85 21.15 -1.52
N PRO A 150 5.40 22.32 -1.14
CA PRO A 150 6.75 22.41 -0.60
C PRO A 150 7.00 21.45 0.57
N GLU A 151 5.98 21.21 1.40
CA GLU A 151 6.03 20.28 2.53
C GLU A 151 6.25 18.84 2.05
N THR A 152 5.53 18.39 1.04
CA THR A 152 5.70 17.05 0.44
C THR A 152 7.10 16.88 -0.10
N ILE A 153 7.62 17.86 -0.84
CA ILE A 153 8.97 17.83 -1.39
C ILE A 153 10.02 17.81 -0.27
N GLN A 154 9.84 18.61 0.79
CA GLN A 154 10.73 18.63 1.95
C GLN A 154 10.77 17.27 2.65
N GLU A 155 9.63 16.60 2.80
CA GLU A 155 9.52 15.28 3.42
C GLU A 155 10.23 14.20 2.60
N LEU A 156 10.04 14.20 1.29
CA LEU A 156 10.76 13.29 0.39
C LEU A 156 12.27 13.54 0.44
N LYS A 157 12.69 14.82 0.47
CA LYS A 157 14.10 15.18 0.62
C LYS A 157 14.67 14.74 1.97
N LEU A 158 13.92 14.84 3.05
CA LEU A 158 14.33 14.35 4.37
C LEU A 158 14.47 12.82 4.36
N ARG A 159 13.46 12.12 3.83
CA ARG A 159 13.43 10.65 3.73
C ARG A 159 14.58 10.10 2.89
N ASP A 160 14.80 10.66 1.70
CA ASP A 160 15.64 10.07 0.66
C ASP A 160 16.99 10.78 0.46
N GLY A 161 17.21 11.94 1.10
CA GLY A 161 18.38 12.78 0.87
C GLY A 161 18.33 13.56 -0.45
N GLY A 162 17.15 13.66 -1.07
CA GLY A 162 16.90 14.35 -2.33
C GLY A 162 15.48 14.05 -2.83
N TRP A 163 15.01 14.76 -3.86
CA TRP A 163 13.70 14.47 -4.44
C TRP A 163 13.86 13.51 -5.62
N TYR A 164 13.66 12.21 -5.37
CA TYR A 164 13.88 11.14 -6.36
C TYR A 164 12.61 10.51 -6.89
N SER A 165 11.47 10.72 -6.22
CA SER A 165 10.21 10.09 -6.56
C SER A 165 9.01 11.02 -6.46
N ILE A 166 7.97 10.64 -7.18
CA ILE A 166 6.66 11.26 -7.08
C ILE A 166 5.75 10.29 -6.29
N PRO A 167 5.22 10.71 -5.12
CA PRO A 167 4.31 9.89 -4.34
C PRO A 167 2.95 9.83 -5.03
N SER A 168 2.30 8.68 -4.97
CA SER A 168 1.10 8.33 -5.73
C SER A 168 0.32 7.20 -5.07
N GLY A 169 -0.84 6.85 -5.63
CA GLY A 169 -1.78 5.90 -5.07
C GLY A 169 -2.74 6.48 -4.02
N TYR A 170 -2.88 7.80 -3.86
CA TYR A 170 -3.68 8.35 -2.75
C TYR A 170 -4.40 9.65 -3.09
N SER A 171 -5.50 9.92 -2.38
CA SER A 171 -6.16 11.23 -2.37
C SER A 171 -5.82 12.03 -1.12
N THR A 172 -6.21 13.29 -1.11
CA THR A 172 -6.06 14.19 0.04
C THR A 172 -6.79 13.66 1.27
N GLU A 173 -7.96 13.03 1.10
CA GLU A 173 -8.70 12.40 2.19
C GLU A 173 -7.91 11.26 2.87
N ASP A 174 -7.12 10.50 2.10
CA ASP A 174 -6.28 9.42 2.64
C ASP A 174 -5.13 9.94 3.54
N LEU A 175 -4.84 11.25 3.52
CA LEU A 175 -3.87 11.88 4.41
C LEU A 175 -4.44 12.12 5.81
N GLU A 176 -5.75 12.37 5.91
CA GLU A 176 -6.44 12.72 7.16
C GLU A 176 -7.23 11.54 7.77
N GLU A 177 -7.37 10.45 7.03
CA GLU A 177 -8.12 9.25 7.40
C GLU A 177 -7.22 8.02 7.50
N SER A 178 -7.70 6.98 8.17
CA SER A 178 -7.10 5.66 8.04
C SER A 178 -7.84 4.89 6.95
N PRO A 179 -7.15 4.28 5.97
CA PRO A 179 -7.81 3.37 5.03
C PRO A 179 -8.28 2.08 5.73
N GLN A 180 -7.66 1.76 6.88
CA GLN A 180 -8.04 0.68 7.77
C GLN A 180 -9.31 1.03 8.55
N THR A 181 -10.30 0.14 8.53
CA THR A 181 -11.58 0.34 9.23
C THR A 181 -12.16 -0.98 9.73
N ILE A 182 -13.25 -0.89 10.48
CA ILE A 182 -14.02 -2.04 10.98
C ILE A 182 -15.43 -1.88 10.47
N ILE A 183 -15.79 -2.73 9.51
CA ILE A 183 -17.11 -2.71 8.89
C ILE A 183 -17.89 -3.96 9.23
N TRP A 184 -19.20 -3.78 9.36
CA TRP A 184 -20.16 -4.81 9.71
C TRP A 184 -21.28 -4.86 8.70
N ASN A 185 -21.64 -6.08 8.28
CA ASN A 185 -22.75 -6.29 7.37
C ASN A 185 -24.08 -5.98 8.09
N LYS A 186 -24.74 -4.90 7.66
CA LYS A 186 -25.99 -4.40 8.27
C LYS A 186 -27.07 -5.46 8.28
N SER A 187 -27.20 -6.22 7.18
CA SER A 187 -28.24 -7.23 7.04
C SER A 187 -28.02 -8.39 8.01
N ILE A 188 -26.78 -8.85 8.15
CA ILE A 188 -26.43 -9.95 9.07
C ILE A 188 -26.60 -9.49 10.52
N LEU A 189 -26.06 -8.32 10.90
CA LEU A 189 -26.23 -7.78 12.25
C LEU A 189 -27.71 -7.69 12.65
N LYS A 190 -28.54 -7.11 11.77
CA LYS A 190 -29.99 -6.97 12.01
C LYS A 190 -30.69 -8.33 12.16
N ARG A 191 -30.36 -9.32 11.32
CA ARG A 191 -30.92 -10.68 11.44
C ARG A 191 -30.57 -11.35 12.77
N LEU A 192 -29.42 -11.01 13.35
CA LEU A 192 -28.95 -11.53 14.63
C LEU A 192 -29.49 -10.76 15.85
N GLY A 193 -30.20 -9.66 15.60
CA GLY A 193 -30.77 -8.79 16.63
C GLY A 193 -29.75 -7.81 17.23
N TYR A 194 -28.70 -7.47 16.49
CA TYR A 194 -27.67 -6.50 16.92
C TYR A 194 -27.79 -5.18 16.18
N THR A 195 -27.29 -4.13 16.82
CA THR A 195 -27.17 -2.77 16.30
C THR A 195 -25.70 -2.31 16.34
N GLU A 196 -25.43 -1.11 15.83
CA GLU A 196 -24.08 -0.51 15.92
C GLU A 196 -23.60 -0.36 17.37
N GLU A 197 -24.50 -0.06 18.31
CA GLU A 197 -24.17 0.08 19.73
C GLU A 197 -23.72 -1.24 20.37
N ASP A 198 -24.07 -2.38 19.76
CA ASP A 198 -23.71 -3.71 20.24
C ASP A 198 -22.35 -4.19 19.73
N VAL A 199 -21.60 -3.33 19.03
CA VAL A 199 -20.29 -3.68 18.42
C VAL A 199 -19.22 -2.60 18.63
N ARG A 200 -19.35 -1.74 19.66
CA ARG A 200 -18.37 -0.67 19.94
C ARG A 200 -17.21 -1.09 20.85
N THR A 201 -17.45 -1.93 21.84
CA THR A 201 -16.44 -2.31 22.85
C THR A 201 -15.81 -3.67 22.54
N LYS A 202 -14.59 -3.91 23.02
CA LYS A 202 -13.91 -5.20 22.89
C LYS A 202 -14.80 -6.39 23.31
N THR A 203 -15.47 -6.26 24.46
CA THR A 203 -16.35 -7.31 25.01
C THR A 203 -17.54 -7.59 24.10
N GLN A 204 -18.17 -6.53 23.59
CA GLN A 204 -19.30 -6.61 22.67
C GLN A 204 -18.89 -7.28 21.34
N VAL A 205 -17.82 -6.78 20.71
CA VAL A 205 -17.27 -7.34 19.46
C VAL A 205 -16.95 -8.84 19.62
N LEU A 206 -16.24 -9.23 20.69
CA LEU A 206 -15.96 -10.63 20.97
C LEU A 206 -17.22 -11.46 21.17
N ALA A 207 -18.24 -10.92 21.84
CA ALA A 207 -19.49 -11.63 22.10
C ALA A 207 -20.29 -11.89 20.81
N VAL A 208 -20.43 -10.88 19.95
CA VAL A 208 -21.14 -10.97 18.67
C VAL A 208 -20.45 -11.98 17.75
N LEU A 209 -19.12 -11.84 17.57
CA LEU A 209 -18.35 -12.73 16.71
C LEU A 209 -18.37 -14.19 17.22
N ARG A 210 -18.23 -14.39 18.53
CA ARG A 210 -18.29 -15.72 19.16
C ARG A 210 -19.66 -16.37 18.97
N ARG A 211 -20.75 -15.61 19.00
CA ARG A 211 -22.10 -16.13 18.75
C ARG A 211 -22.19 -16.67 17.32
N VAL A 212 -21.70 -15.94 16.33
CA VAL A 212 -21.70 -16.39 14.92
C VAL A 212 -20.81 -17.61 14.71
N ALA A 213 -19.60 -17.62 15.28
CA ALA A 213 -18.73 -18.78 15.25
C ALA A 213 -19.37 -20.04 15.88
N SER A 214 -20.18 -19.86 16.93
CA SER A 214 -20.89 -20.96 17.58
C SER A 214 -22.04 -21.48 16.71
N MET A 215 -22.81 -20.59 16.07
CA MET A 215 -23.86 -20.98 15.11
C MET A 215 -23.29 -21.67 13.88
N HIS A 216 -22.18 -21.19 13.32
CA HIS A 216 -21.48 -21.82 12.19
C HIS A 216 -21.15 -23.29 12.51
N ARG A 217 -20.58 -23.56 13.70
CA ARG A 217 -20.25 -24.93 14.15
C ARG A 217 -21.48 -25.81 14.40
N GLN A 218 -22.57 -25.24 14.91
CA GLN A 218 -23.76 -26.01 15.29
C GLN A 218 -24.72 -26.29 14.12
N HIS A 219 -24.84 -25.33 13.20
CA HIS A 219 -25.88 -25.34 12.17
C HIS A 219 -25.34 -25.28 10.73
N LYS A 220 -24.01 -25.32 10.53
CA LYS A 220 -23.37 -25.15 9.21
C LYS A 220 -23.87 -23.90 8.48
N SER A 221 -23.97 -22.79 9.21
CA SER A 221 -24.28 -21.48 8.61
C SER A 221 -23.11 -21.02 7.76
N ASP A 222 -23.31 -20.59 6.51
CA ASP A 222 -22.21 -20.15 5.64
C ASP A 222 -21.59 -18.79 6.04
N ILE A 223 -22.19 -18.10 7.02
CA ILE A 223 -21.67 -16.82 7.54
C ILE A 223 -20.26 -16.97 8.13
N ILE A 224 -19.33 -16.18 7.59
CA ILE A 224 -17.96 -16.00 8.10
C ILE A 224 -18.02 -14.93 9.22
N PRO A 225 -17.65 -15.24 10.48
CA PRO A 225 -17.75 -14.26 11.56
C PRO A 225 -16.84 -13.04 11.35
N LEU A 226 -15.56 -13.28 11.03
CA LEU A 226 -14.56 -12.22 10.85
C LEU A 226 -13.61 -12.57 9.70
N LEU A 227 -13.34 -11.57 8.86
CA LEU A 227 -12.27 -11.56 7.88
C LEU A 227 -11.29 -10.42 8.17
N LEU A 228 -9.99 -10.67 7.96
CA LEU A 228 -8.93 -9.66 8.06
C LEU A 228 -8.30 -9.40 6.68
N ASP A 229 -7.56 -8.31 6.56
CA ASP A 229 -6.85 -7.79 5.37
C ASP A 229 -5.71 -8.67 4.81
N GLY A 230 -5.77 -9.99 4.99
CA GLY A 230 -4.83 -10.92 4.37
C GLY A 230 -3.38 -10.75 4.81
N LYS A 231 -2.43 -10.84 3.87
CA LYS A 231 -0.97 -10.98 4.13
C LYS A 231 -0.30 -9.79 4.84
N SER A 232 -0.88 -8.59 4.81
CA SER A 232 -0.28 -7.37 5.36
C SER A 232 -0.66 -7.13 6.83
N LEU A 233 -0.64 -8.18 7.67
CA LEU A 233 -1.23 -8.13 9.01
C LEU A 233 -0.53 -7.18 9.97
N LYS A 234 0.82 -7.22 10.04
CA LYS A 234 1.59 -6.51 11.06
C LYS A 234 1.48 -4.99 10.91
N GLU A 235 1.86 -4.46 9.74
CA GLU A 235 1.79 -3.02 9.46
C GLU A 235 0.38 -2.54 9.07
N GLY A 236 -0.52 -3.45 8.68
CA GLY A 236 -1.93 -3.18 8.44
C GLY A 236 -2.79 -3.37 9.69
N VAL A 237 -3.69 -4.36 9.65
CA VAL A 237 -4.78 -4.50 10.63
C VAL A 237 -4.32 -4.65 12.09
N PHE A 238 -3.17 -5.28 12.38
CA PHE A 238 -2.69 -5.43 13.76
C PHE A 238 -2.20 -4.10 14.34
N LYS A 239 -1.52 -3.27 13.54
CA LYS A 239 -1.11 -1.93 13.95
C LYS A 239 -2.32 -1.03 14.12
N PHE A 240 -3.28 -1.11 13.20
CA PHE A 240 -4.58 -0.44 13.31
C PHE A 240 -5.32 -0.81 14.61
N LEU A 241 -5.44 -2.11 14.92
CA LEU A 241 -6.06 -2.56 16.18
C LEU A 241 -5.28 -2.10 17.42
N SER A 242 -3.94 -2.06 17.34
CA SER A 242 -3.10 -1.52 18.43
C SER A 242 -3.44 -0.06 18.71
N TYR A 243 -3.59 0.75 17.66
CA TYR A 243 -4.06 2.13 17.79
C TYR A 243 -5.48 2.22 18.31
N SER A 244 -6.38 1.35 17.87
CA SER A 244 -7.74 1.26 18.42
C SER A 244 -7.75 1.02 19.93
N PHE A 245 -6.80 0.24 20.45
CA PHE A 245 -6.63 -0.03 21.88
C PHE A 245 -5.72 0.97 22.62
N GLY A 246 -5.35 2.08 21.97
CA GLY A 246 -4.61 3.18 22.58
C GLY A 246 -3.09 3.04 22.59
N ALA A 247 -2.51 2.19 21.73
CA ALA A 247 -1.07 2.14 21.55
C ALA A 247 -0.57 3.49 20.99
N TYR A 248 0.31 4.16 21.72
CA TYR A 248 0.91 5.42 21.28
C TYR A 248 2.42 5.23 21.06
N PRO A 249 2.99 5.61 19.90
CA PRO A 249 4.36 5.29 19.52
C PRO A 249 5.43 6.14 20.22
N VAL A 250 5.02 7.08 21.06
CA VAL A 250 5.89 7.97 21.83
C VAL A 250 5.40 7.97 23.28
N ASP A 251 6.26 8.04 24.28
CA ASP A 251 5.81 8.20 25.67
C ASP A 251 5.62 9.68 26.03
N LYS A 252 5.17 9.94 27.26
CA LYS A 252 4.97 11.31 27.77
C LYS A 252 6.23 12.17 27.83
N ASN A 253 7.41 11.58 27.68
CA ASN A 253 8.70 12.26 27.68
C ASN A 253 9.28 12.42 26.26
N GLY A 254 8.49 12.16 25.21
CA GLY A 254 8.98 12.23 23.83
C GLY A 254 9.84 11.03 23.41
N ILE A 255 9.88 9.95 24.19
CA ILE A 255 10.73 8.79 23.91
C ILE A 255 9.95 7.78 23.06
N TYR A 256 10.59 7.29 21.99
CA TYR A 256 10.01 6.27 21.12
C TYR A 256 9.58 5.03 21.91
N GLN A 257 8.40 4.52 21.59
CA GLN A 257 7.88 3.25 22.08
C GLN A 257 7.53 2.36 20.89
N ASN A 258 8.09 1.16 20.87
CA ASN A 258 7.59 0.10 20.01
C ASN A 258 6.15 -0.21 20.40
N ILE A 259 5.23 -0.05 19.46
CA ILE A 259 3.79 -0.22 19.68
C ILE A 259 3.45 -1.60 20.24
N TRP A 260 4.19 -2.65 19.86
CA TRP A 260 3.97 -4.03 20.32
C TRP A 260 4.37 -4.25 21.77
N LEU A 261 5.16 -3.35 22.35
CA LEU A 261 5.51 -3.33 23.77
C LEU A 261 4.60 -2.45 24.60
N THR A 262 3.73 -1.65 23.96
CA THR A 262 2.74 -0.86 24.67
C THR A 262 1.61 -1.74 25.16
N ASP A 263 0.92 -1.22 26.17
CA ASP A 263 -0.28 -1.80 26.74
C ASP A 263 -1.41 -2.01 25.70
N GLY A 264 -1.59 -1.04 24.79
CA GLY A 264 -2.55 -1.14 23.68
C GLY A 264 -2.15 -2.19 22.64
N GLY A 265 -0.85 -2.28 22.30
CA GLY A 265 -0.35 -3.32 21.38
C GLY A 265 -0.49 -4.73 21.95
N LYS A 266 -0.18 -4.90 23.24
CA LYS A 266 -0.43 -6.16 23.95
C LYS A 266 -1.91 -6.53 23.92
N GLU A 267 -2.80 -5.56 24.16
CA GLU A 267 -4.24 -5.79 24.12
C GLU A 267 -4.73 -6.19 22.72
N ALA A 268 -4.20 -5.56 21.66
CA ALA A 268 -4.50 -5.94 20.28
C ALA A 268 -4.10 -7.39 19.97
N LEU A 269 -2.86 -7.77 20.31
CA LEU A 269 -2.39 -9.15 20.10
C LEU A 269 -3.23 -10.15 20.90
N MET A 270 -3.59 -9.81 22.14
CA MET A 270 -4.47 -10.64 22.97
C MET A 270 -5.87 -10.77 22.35
N PHE A 271 -6.43 -9.68 21.82
CA PHE A 271 -7.72 -9.69 21.15
C PHE A 271 -7.72 -10.60 19.92
N VAL A 272 -6.72 -10.48 19.04
CA VAL A 272 -6.58 -11.36 17.87
C VAL A 272 -6.38 -12.82 18.30
N ASN A 273 -5.54 -13.08 19.30
CA ASN A 273 -5.39 -14.43 19.84
C ASN A 273 -6.70 -15.01 20.41
N GLN A 274 -7.52 -14.19 21.09
CA GLN A 274 -8.83 -14.62 21.59
C GLN A 274 -9.79 -14.96 20.45
N LEU A 275 -9.80 -14.18 19.37
CA LEU A 275 -10.59 -14.45 18.16
C LEU A 275 -10.19 -15.78 17.50
N LEU A 276 -8.89 -16.06 17.41
CA LEU A 276 -8.37 -17.33 16.90
C LEU A 276 -8.79 -18.50 17.80
N ARG A 277 -8.52 -18.42 19.11
CA ARG A 277 -8.81 -19.49 20.07
C ARG A 277 -10.29 -19.85 20.16
N ASN A 278 -11.17 -18.86 20.06
CA ASN A 278 -12.61 -19.10 20.17
C ASN A 278 -13.28 -19.50 18.84
N GLY A 279 -12.52 -19.47 17.73
CA GLY A 279 -12.97 -19.81 16.38
C GLY A 279 -13.74 -18.71 15.65
N SER A 280 -13.69 -17.47 16.14
CA SER A 280 -14.27 -16.31 15.43
C SER A 280 -13.43 -15.87 14.25
N LEU A 281 -12.12 -16.07 14.32
CA LEU A 281 -11.18 -15.87 13.21
C LEU A 281 -10.59 -17.23 12.82
N ASP A 282 -10.80 -17.64 11.57
CA ASP A 282 -10.14 -18.81 11.00
C ASP A 282 -8.72 -18.43 10.58
N SER A 283 -7.72 -19.17 11.06
CA SER A 283 -6.31 -18.88 10.80
C SER A 283 -5.95 -18.96 9.31
N LYS A 284 -6.72 -19.67 8.48
CA LYS A 284 -6.44 -19.75 7.04
C LYS A 284 -6.49 -18.38 6.37
N TYR A 285 -7.37 -17.48 6.83
CA TYR A 285 -7.56 -16.16 6.25
C TYR A 285 -6.35 -15.23 6.45
N LEU A 286 -5.50 -15.51 7.44
CA LEU A 286 -4.27 -14.76 7.70
C LEU A 286 -3.25 -14.86 6.56
N SER A 287 -3.40 -15.84 5.66
CA SER A 287 -2.51 -16.08 4.53
C SER A 287 -3.10 -15.68 3.17
N TYR A 288 -4.34 -15.20 3.16
CA TYR A 288 -5.06 -14.91 1.93
C TYR A 288 -4.47 -13.67 1.25
N SER A 289 -4.36 -13.74 -0.08
CA SER A 289 -4.09 -12.56 -0.91
C SER A 289 -5.30 -11.64 -0.93
N GLN A 290 -5.07 -10.36 -1.22
CA GLN A 290 -6.13 -9.36 -1.36
C GLN A 290 -7.18 -9.76 -2.42
N SER A 291 -6.78 -10.42 -3.51
CA SER A 291 -7.73 -10.99 -4.48
C SER A 291 -8.65 -12.06 -3.89
N GLN A 292 -8.13 -12.91 -2.99
CA GLN A 292 -8.94 -13.91 -2.29
C GLN A 292 -9.85 -13.26 -1.24
N ILE A 293 -9.37 -12.23 -0.53
CA ILE A 293 -10.18 -11.43 0.40
C ILE A 293 -11.35 -10.77 -0.35
N LYS A 294 -11.08 -10.16 -1.50
CA LYS A 294 -12.09 -9.53 -2.36
C LYS A 294 -13.21 -10.50 -2.74
N LEU A 295 -12.86 -11.70 -3.23
CA LEU A 295 -13.84 -12.73 -3.59
C LEU A 295 -14.73 -13.15 -2.41
N LEU A 296 -14.17 -13.23 -1.20
CA LEU A 296 -14.97 -13.51 0.01
C LEU A 296 -15.89 -12.36 0.38
N MET A 297 -15.44 -11.12 0.25
CA MET A 297 -16.29 -9.94 0.52
C MET A 297 -17.47 -9.84 -0.45
N GLU A 298 -17.29 -10.24 -1.71
CA GLU A 298 -18.36 -10.29 -2.73
C GLU A 298 -19.43 -11.37 -2.44
N SER A 299 -19.13 -12.40 -1.65
CA SER A 299 -20.11 -13.42 -1.26
C SER A 299 -21.27 -12.87 -0.41
N ASN A 300 -21.05 -11.72 0.24
CA ASN A 300 -21.95 -11.13 1.24
C ASN A 300 -22.23 -12.05 2.47
N GLU A 301 -21.35 -13.02 2.71
CA GLU A 301 -21.43 -13.96 3.85
C GLU A 301 -20.53 -13.52 5.02
N VAL A 302 -19.73 -12.48 4.85
CA VAL A 302 -18.85 -11.94 5.90
C VAL A 302 -19.66 -11.04 6.83
N LEU A 303 -19.70 -11.36 8.13
CA LEU A 303 -20.32 -10.51 9.14
C LEU A 303 -19.48 -9.26 9.41
N CYS A 304 -18.19 -9.44 9.67
CA CYS A 304 -17.28 -8.36 10.04
C CYS A 304 -16.01 -8.45 9.21
N TYR A 305 -15.55 -7.30 8.73
CA TYR A 305 -14.24 -7.14 8.12
C TYR A 305 -13.45 -6.07 8.87
N MET A 306 -12.19 -6.37 9.17
CA MET A 306 -11.24 -5.42 9.74
C MET A 306 -10.04 -5.34 8.80
N GLY A 307 -9.82 -4.17 8.21
CA GLY A 307 -8.79 -4.02 7.18
C GLY A 307 -8.93 -2.77 6.33
N ASP A 308 -8.06 -2.65 5.33
CA ASP A 308 -8.15 -1.66 4.27
C ASP A 308 -9.38 -1.91 3.38
N ILE A 309 -10.17 -0.87 3.10
CA ILE A 309 -11.35 -0.96 2.22
C ILE A 309 -11.19 -0.19 0.91
N SER A 310 -10.00 0.31 0.58
CA SER A 310 -9.70 1.11 -0.61
C SER A 310 -9.84 0.36 -1.92
N HIS A 311 -9.59 -0.94 -1.89
CA HIS A 311 -9.63 -1.77 -3.08
C HIS A 311 -10.64 -2.91 -2.96
N LEU A 312 -11.48 -2.88 -1.93
CA LEU A 312 -12.61 -3.79 -1.82
C LEU A 312 -13.73 -3.34 -2.76
N SER A 313 -14.20 -4.23 -3.61
CA SER A 313 -15.40 -4.00 -4.43
C SER A 313 -16.67 -4.32 -3.64
N ILE A 314 -16.90 -3.55 -2.56
CA ILE A 314 -18.08 -3.68 -1.70
C ILE A 314 -19.11 -2.59 -2.03
N ASN A 315 -20.40 -2.90 -1.85
CA ASN A 315 -21.45 -1.89 -1.84
C ASN A 315 -21.51 -1.21 -0.46
N PRO A 316 -21.05 0.05 -0.28
CA PRO A 316 -20.95 0.67 1.04
C PRO A 316 -22.31 0.84 1.75
N ASP A 317 -23.44 0.82 1.03
CA ASP A 317 -24.77 0.91 1.64
C ASP A 317 -25.11 -0.32 2.50
N GLU A 318 -24.49 -1.46 2.24
CA GLU A 318 -24.71 -2.72 2.97
C GLU A 318 -23.88 -2.82 4.25
N TRP A 319 -22.91 -1.95 4.42
CA TRP A 319 -21.95 -1.96 5.51
C TRP A 319 -22.13 -0.76 6.43
N LEU A 320 -21.95 -0.96 7.74
CA LEU A 320 -21.76 0.12 8.70
C LEU A 320 -20.34 0.05 9.25
N SER A 321 -19.75 1.18 9.61
CA SER A 321 -18.48 1.21 10.34
C SER A 321 -18.77 1.43 11.83
N SER A 322 -18.06 0.72 12.71
CA SER A 322 -18.20 0.91 14.16
C SER A 322 -17.20 1.92 14.74
N GLY A 323 -16.27 2.43 13.93
CA GLY A 323 -15.12 3.20 14.42
C GLY A 323 -14.15 2.33 15.23
N PRO A 324 -13.38 2.91 16.17
CA PRO A 324 -12.46 2.15 17.01
C PRO A 324 -13.20 1.17 17.93
N ILE A 325 -12.61 -0.02 18.13
CA ILE A 325 -12.97 -0.88 19.25
C ILE A 325 -12.46 -0.24 20.54
N LEU A 326 -13.39 0.08 21.44
CA LEU A 326 -13.07 0.68 22.72
C LEU A 326 -12.49 -0.36 23.68
N SER A 327 -11.33 -0.03 24.25
CA SER A 327 -10.66 -0.84 25.29
C SER A 327 -11.51 -0.93 26.55
N SER A 328 -11.45 -2.07 27.24
CA SER A 328 -12.01 -2.21 28.59
C SER A 328 -11.31 -1.32 29.62
N SER A 329 -10.07 -0.89 29.32
CA SER A 329 -9.27 0.00 30.15
C SER A 329 -9.49 1.48 29.84
N GLN A 330 -10.47 1.81 28.98
CA GLN A 330 -10.83 3.19 28.60
C GLN A 330 -9.70 4.03 27.99
N ARG A 331 -8.61 3.39 27.53
CA ARG A 331 -7.56 4.07 26.77
C ARG A 331 -8.15 4.69 25.50
N LYS A 332 -7.84 5.97 25.27
CA LYS A 332 -8.27 6.71 24.08
C LYS A 332 -7.63 6.09 22.82
N PRO A 333 -8.41 5.74 21.79
CA PRO A 333 -7.87 5.25 20.51
C PRO A 333 -6.96 6.28 19.86
N VAL A 334 -6.08 5.84 18.97
CA VAL A 334 -5.05 6.68 18.33
C VAL A 334 -5.26 6.74 16.82
N LEU A 335 -4.95 7.88 16.20
CA LEU A 335 -4.93 8.06 14.74
C LEU A 335 -3.60 8.72 14.31
N CYS A 336 -2.89 8.08 13.39
CA CYS A 336 -1.75 8.66 12.69
C CYS A 336 -2.27 9.47 11.49
N ILE A 337 -1.99 10.76 11.44
CA ILE A 337 -2.25 11.61 10.28
C ILE A 337 -0.99 11.61 9.42
N SER A 338 -1.15 11.42 8.12
CA SER A 338 -0.04 11.43 7.16
C SER A 338 -0.03 12.73 6.37
N SER A 339 1.11 13.04 5.77
CA SER A 339 1.26 14.08 4.76
C SER A 339 1.70 13.45 3.44
N GLY A 340 1.62 14.18 2.33
CA GLY A 340 1.89 13.62 1.00
C GLY A 340 3.25 12.92 0.88
N GLY A 341 4.32 13.48 1.44
CA GLY A 341 5.66 12.87 1.37
C GLY A 341 5.88 11.70 2.33
N GLN A 342 4.90 11.44 3.21
CA GLN A 342 4.89 10.35 4.18
C GLN A 342 3.90 9.27 3.89
N TYR A 343 3.00 9.55 2.96
CA TYR A 343 2.09 8.54 2.48
C TYR A 343 2.93 7.42 1.86
N GLY A 344 3.07 6.35 2.66
CA GLY A 344 4.09 5.33 2.48
C GLY A 344 3.68 4.25 1.50
N TRP A 345 2.77 4.55 0.57
CA TRP A 345 2.37 3.60 -0.45
C TRP A 345 3.23 3.78 -1.70
N ALA A 346 2.68 4.09 -2.88
CA ALA A 346 3.46 4.03 -4.12
C ALA A 346 4.32 5.28 -4.38
N ASN A 347 5.59 5.08 -4.72
CA ASN A 347 6.55 6.11 -5.12
C ASN A 347 7.08 5.79 -6.51
N THR A 348 6.91 6.70 -7.46
CA THR A 348 7.35 6.52 -8.85
C THR A 348 8.70 7.18 -9.10
N PHE A 349 9.64 6.43 -9.68
CA PHE A 349 11.01 6.82 -10.02
C PHE A 349 11.25 6.68 -11.53
N ILE A 350 12.20 7.46 -12.04
CA ILE A 350 12.72 7.33 -13.40
C ILE A 350 14.16 6.84 -13.33
N SER A 351 14.45 5.72 -13.99
CA SER A 351 15.79 5.14 -14.01
C SER A 351 16.74 5.94 -14.89
N LYS A 352 18.02 5.99 -14.49
CA LYS A 352 19.11 6.52 -15.34
C LYS A 352 19.42 5.63 -16.55
N SER A 353 18.88 4.41 -16.59
CA SER A 353 18.95 3.55 -17.78
C SER A 353 17.90 3.88 -18.85
N CYS A 354 16.91 4.72 -18.54
CA CYS A 354 15.93 5.18 -19.51
C CYS A 354 16.63 5.99 -20.62
N THR A 355 16.45 5.58 -21.88
CA THR A 355 17.02 6.24 -23.05
C THR A 355 16.16 7.38 -23.58
N ASP A 356 14.88 7.35 -23.28
CA ASP A 356 13.85 8.23 -23.84
C ASP A 356 13.34 9.20 -22.76
N LEU A 357 14.27 9.92 -22.12
CA LEU A 357 14.00 10.73 -20.93
C LEU A 357 12.98 11.86 -21.16
N ARG A 358 12.98 12.47 -22.35
CA ARG A 358 12.00 13.50 -22.71
C ARG A 358 10.59 12.91 -22.70
N ASP A 359 10.39 11.81 -23.42
CA ASP A 359 9.12 11.10 -23.51
C ASP A 359 8.67 10.58 -22.14
N ALA A 360 9.59 10.08 -21.32
CA ALA A 360 9.31 9.65 -19.94
C ALA A 360 8.85 10.83 -19.07
N THR A 361 9.51 11.99 -19.13
CA THR A 361 9.08 13.18 -18.38
C THR A 361 7.76 13.76 -18.89
N ASP A 362 7.51 13.73 -20.19
CA ASP A 362 6.24 14.17 -20.79
C ASP A 362 5.09 13.25 -20.34
N PHE A 363 5.30 11.93 -20.37
CA PHE A 363 4.32 10.96 -19.90
C PHE A 363 4.01 11.13 -18.41
N ILE A 364 5.04 11.21 -17.57
CA ILE A 364 4.87 11.35 -16.10
C ILE A 364 4.15 12.65 -15.76
N ASP A 365 4.54 13.78 -16.37
CA ASP A 365 3.86 15.04 -16.17
C ASP A 365 2.39 14.97 -16.61
N TYR A 366 2.10 14.40 -17.79
CA TYR A 366 0.75 14.27 -18.31
C TYR A 366 -0.17 13.41 -17.41
N MET A 367 0.33 12.27 -16.94
CA MET A 367 -0.44 11.39 -16.06
C MET A 367 -0.61 11.99 -14.67
N MET A 368 0.46 12.41 -14.01
CA MET A 368 0.39 12.78 -12.58
C MET A 368 -0.19 14.17 -12.33
N SER A 369 -0.11 15.10 -13.29
CA SER A 369 -0.78 16.41 -13.16
C SER A 369 -2.30 16.35 -13.45
N GLY A 370 -2.84 15.18 -13.79
CA GLY A 370 -4.27 15.00 -14.10
C GLY A 370 -4.67 15.44 -15.50
N GLN A 371 -3.72 15.82 -16.37
CA GLN A 371 -4.01 16.19 -17.76
C GLN A 371 -4.63 15.05 -18.56
N ALA A 372 -4.21 13.80 -18.29
CA ALA A 372 -4.84 12.62 -18.86
C ALA A 372 -6.34 12.54 -18.56
N MET A 373 -6.73 12.88 -17.33
CA MET A 373 -8.13 12.97 -16.96
C MET A 373 -8.78 14.09 -17.76
N GLU A 374 -8.24 15.31 -17.72
CA GLU A 374 -8.78 16.50 -18.42
C GLU A 374 -9.05 16.26 -19.91
N ALA A 375 -8.17 15.55 -20.62
CA ALA A 375 -8.28 15.24 -22.03
C ALA A 375 -9.42 14.24 -22.35
N GLN A 376 -9.83 13.42 -21.38
CA GLN A 376 -10.91 12.45 -21.50
C GLN A 376 -12.24 13.02 -20.96
N GLN A 377 -12.83 14.00 -21.64
CA GLN A 377 -14.13 14.58 -21.24
C GLN A 377 -15.32 13.72 -21.70
N ASP A 378 -15.23 13.14 -22.90
CA ASP A 378 -16.36 12.45 -23.56
C ASP A 378 -16.40 10.93 -23.33
N ALA A 379 -15.27 10.33 -22.92
CA ALA A 379 -15.17 8.95 -22.46
C ALA A 379 -14.79 8.96 -20.97
N PRO A 380 -15.43 8.15 -20.10
CA PRO A 380 -15.12 8.17 -18.68
C PRO A 380 -13.69 7.66 -18.47
N PHE A 381 -12.76 8.57 -18.16
CA PHE A 381 -11.50 8.19 -17.57
C PHE A 381 -11.82 7.40 -16.30
N LYS A 382 -11.49 6.12 -16.31
CA LYS A 382 -11.71 5.27 -15.16
C LYS A 382 -10.54 5.47 -14.21
N ASP A 383 -10.71 6.36 -13.24
CA ASP A 383 -9.74 6.59 -12.16
C ASP A 383 -9.27 5.28 -11.52
N THR A 384 -10.17 4.29 -11.44
CA THR A 384 -9.93 2.95 -10.91
C THR A 384 -8.98 2.09 -11.73
N GLU A 385 -8.69 2.40 -12.99
CA GLU A 385 -7.69 1.69 -13.79
C GLU A 385 -6.30 2.35 -13.64
N TRP A 386 -6.26 3.63 -13.31
CA TRP A 386 -5.03 4.45 -13.28
C TRP A 386 -4.66 4.97 -11.89
N TRP A 387 -5.26 4.40 -10.84
CA TRP A 387 -5.05 4.86 -9.46
C TRP A 387 -3.58 4.80 -9.02
N LEU A 388 -2.74 4.00 -9.68
CA LEU A 388 -1.29 3.98 -9.46
C LEU A 388 -0.65 5.37 -9.62
N PHE A 389 -1.24 6.26 -10.44
CA PHE A 389 -0.78 7.64 -10.65
C PHE A 389 -1.59 8.68 -9.86
N GLN A 390 -2.61 8.26 -9.12
CA GLN A 390 -3.45 9.16 -8.33
C GLN A 390 -2.62 9.82 -7.23
N ASN A 391 -2.74 11.13 -7.11
CA ASN A 391 -2.08 11.92 -6.08
C ASN A 391 -2.95 13.17 -5.84
N PRO A 392 -2.68 13.99 -4.82
CA PRO A 392 -3.49 15.18 -4.51
C PRO A 392 -3.69 16.16 -5.68
N LEU A 393 -2.80 16.18 -6.69
CA LEU A 393 -3.01 17.00 -7.90
C LEU A 393 -4.21 16.55 -8.73
N TRP A 394 -4.56 15.27 -8.68
CA TRP A 394 -5.75 14.75 -9.34
C TRP A 394 -7.03 15.26 -8.67
N ASP A 395 -7.01 15.50 -7.36
CA ASP A 395 -8.20 15.92 -6.62
C ASP A 395 -8.70 17.30 -7.12
N ASP A 396 -7.79 18.21 -7.46
CA ASP A 396 -8.11 19.50 -8.09
C ASP A 396 -8.81 19.36 -9.45
N VAL A 397 -8.52 18.30 -10.19
CA VAL A 397 -9.17 17.99 -11.47
C VAL A 397 -10.50 17.25 -11.23
N LYS A 398 -10.53 16.33 -10.26
CA LYS A 398 -11.72 15.55 -9.89
C LYS A 398 -12.83 16.41 -9.30
N THR A 399 -12.51 17.38 -8.45
CA THR A 399 -13.49 18.32 -7.87
C THR A 399 -14.27 19.11 -8.93
N LYS A 400 -13.69 19.30 -10.12
CA LYS A 400 -14.34 19.93 -11.28
C LYS A 400 -15.22 18.97 -12.08
N ARG A 401 -15.17 17.66 -11.82
CA ARG A 401 -15.88 16.59 -12.53
C ARG A 401 -16.93 15.93 -11.62
N THR A 402 -18.19 15.94 -12.03
CA THR A 402 -19.32 15.49 -11.22
C THR A 402 -19.53 13.96 -11.16
N PHE A 403 -18.72 13.16 -11.86
CA PHE A 403 -19.06 11.77 -12.22
C PHE A 403 -18.11 10.74 -11.59
N SER A 404 -18.50 10.21 -10.42
CA SER A 404 -18.02 9.01 -9.65
C SER A 404 -18.12 9.23 -8.14
N ALA A 405 -18.35 10.49 -7.73
CA ALA A 405 -18.27 10.98 -6.35
C ALA A 405 -19.23 10.35 -5.33
N THR A 406 -20.23 9.53 -5.69
CA THR A 406 -21.20 9.04 -4.69
C THR A 406 -20.72 7.79 -3.96
N GLU A 407 -20.14 6.82 -4.65
CA GLU A 407 -19.69 5.56 -4.02
C GLU A 407 -18.38 5.75 -3.27
N SER A 408 -17.40 6.42 -3.90
CA SER A 408 -16.15 6.81 -3.23
C SER A 408 -16.40 7.63 -1.96
N ARG A 409 -17.34 8.59 -2.00
CA ARG A 409 -17.73 9.38 -0.82
C ARG A 409 -18.30 8.50 0.30
N LYS A 410 -19.09 7.47 -0.03
CA LYS A 410 -19.62 6.53 0.96
C LYS A 410 -18.53 5.62 1.55
N ILE A 411 -17.53 5.24 0.75
CA ILE A 411 -16.35 4.53 1.25
C ILE A 411 -15.58 5.40 2.25
N HIS A 412 -15.35 6.68 1.93
CA HIS A 412 -14.76 7.63 2.89
C HIS A 412 -15.65 7.81 4.13
N GLU A 413 -16.98 7.89 4.00
CA GLU A 413 -17.88 7.94 5.17
C GLU A 413 -17.67 6.76 6.14
N LEU A 414 -17.42 5.55 5.64
CA LEU A 414 -17.11 4.37 6.47
C LEU A 414 -15.74 4.47 7.17
N ARG A 415 -14.73 5.08 6.54
CA ARG A 415 -13.41 5.33 7.15
C ARG A 415 -13.45 6.43 8.18
N GLN A 416 -14.18 7.51 7.86
CA GLN A 416 -14.32 8.69 8.71
C GLN A 416 -14.95 8.39 10.06
N THR A 417 -15.72 7.31 10.21
CA THR A 417 -16.24 6.90 11.52
C THR A 417 -15.11 6.72 12.55
N TYR A 418 -13.94 6.23 12.14
CA TYR A 418 -12.78 6.14 13.02
C TYR A 418 -12.18 7.53 13.30
N SER A 419 -11.93 8.34 12.27
CA SER A 419 -11.24 9.64 12.42
C SER A 419 -12.08 10.74 13.09
N LYS A 420 -13.41 10.59 13.08
CA LYS A 420 -14.39 11.46 13.78
C LYS A 420 -14.72 10.98 15.20
N ALA A 421 -14.31 9.78 15.59
CA ALA A 421 -14.45 9.34 16.97
C ALA A 421 -13.53 10.14 17.91
N ASP A 422 -13.73 9.99 19.21
CA ASP A 422 -12.85 10.58 20.22
C ASP A 422 -11.50 9.84 20.23
N VAL A 423 -10.58 10.31 19.39
CA VAL A 423 -9.26 9.68 19.15
C VAL A 423 -8.14 10.68 19.36
N ARG A 424 -7.02 10.22 19.91
CA ARG A 424 -5.79 10.99 20.03
C ARG A 424 -5.08 11.00 18.68
N LYS A 425 -4.77 12.18 18.15
CA LYS A 425 -4.15 12.34 16.82
C LYS A 425 -2.66 12.62 16.95
N PHE A 426 -1.86 12.06 16.06
CA PHE A 426 -0.46 12.45 15.96
C PHE A 426 -0.05 12.59 14.51
N ASP A 427 0.85 13.54 14.26
CA ASP A 427 1.45 13.73 12.96
C ASP A 427 2.52 12.64 12.73
N GLY A 428 2.33 11.83 11.68
CA GLY A 428 3.27 10.77 11.29
C GLY A 428 4.68 11.28 11.07
N ARG A 429 4.85 12.59 10.81
CA ARG A 429 6.14 13.24 10.57
C ARG A 429 7.09 13.17 11.74
N LEU A 430 6.57 12.96 12.93
CA LEU A 430 7.38 12.72 14.12
C LEU A 430 8.19 11.42 14.01
N LEU A 431 7.66 10.39 13.34
CA LEU A 431 8.28 9.07 13.24
C LEU A 431 9.12 8.87 11.99
N THR A 432 9.37 9.94 11.23
CA THR A 432 10.13 9.85 9.97
C THR A 432 11.59 9.58 10.24
N LEU A 433 12.10 8.55 9.58
CA LEU A 433 13.48 8.15 9.66
C LEU A 433 14.18 8.57 8.35
N PRO A 434 14.98 9.65 8.37
CA PRO A 434 15.68 10.10 7.17
C PRO A 434 16.72 9.08 6.71
N LYS A 435 17.20 9.20 5.47
CA LYS A 435 18.30 8.36 4.95
C LYS A 435 19.51 8.33 5.91
N SER A 436 19.88 9.50 6.44
CA SER A 436 20.99 9.65 7.39
C SER A 436 20.81 8.85 8.69
N PHE A 437 19.58 8.54 9.09
CA PHE A 437 19.29 7.68 10.24
C PHE A 437 19.83 6.26 10.01
N TYR A 438 19.61 5.70 8.82
CA TYR A 438 20.01 4.35 8.48
C TYR A 438 21.51 4.22 8.17
N GLU A 439 22.18 5.32 7.82
CA GLU A 439 23.63 5.39 7.62
C GLU A 439 24.42 5.31 8.95
N GLN A 440 23.76 5.47 10.10
CA GLN A 440 24.38 5.28 11.41
C GLN A 440 24.82 3.83 11.62
N GLU A 441 25.97 3.65 12.27
CA GLU A 441 26.63 2.36 12.41
C GLU A 441 25.72 1.27 13.02
N GLY A 442 25.38 0.29 12.19
CA GLY A 442 24.60 -0.89 12.55
C GLY A 442 23.09 -0.65 12.73
N ILE A 443 22.58 0.58 12.51
CA ILE A 443 21.15 0.88 12.71
C ILE A 443 20.28 0.17 11.67
N GLN A 444 20.66 0.17 10.38
CA GLN A 444 19.90 -0.54 9.36
C GLN A 444 19.81 -2.05 9.64
N ALA A 445 20.94 -2.70 9.91
CA ALA A 445 20.96 -4.14 10.23
C ALA A 445 20.15 -4.46 11.51
N LEU A 446 20.19 -3.58 12.51
CA LEU A 446 19.41 -3.71 13.72
C LEU A 446 17.90 -3.55 13.46
N SER A 447 17.51 -2.59 12.62
CA SER A 447 16.12 -2.37 12.21
C SER A 447 15.54 -3.62 11.53
N THR A 448 16.25 -4.16 10.52
CA THR A 448 15.85 -5.42 9.86
C THR A 448 15.75 -6.59 10.85
N LYS A 449 16.72 -6.71 11.77
CA LYS A 449 16.72 -7.78 12.78
C LYS A 449 15.54 -7.67 13.75
N ILE A 450 15.15 -6.45 14.14
CA ILE A 450 13.98 -6.20 14.98
C ILE A 450 12.71 -6.58 14.22
N ASP A 451 12.58 -6.12 12.97
CA ASP A 451 11.40 -6.41 12.14
C ASP A 451 11.19 -7.93 11.96
N ASP A 452 12.25 -8.64 11.58
CA ASP A 452 12.25 -10.10 11.43
C ASP A 452 11.86 -10.82 12.71
N TYR A 453 12.38 -10.35 13.85
CA TYR A 453 12.10 -10.93 15.15
C TYR A 453 10.64 -10.71 15.55
N GLU A 454 10.13 -9.49 15.39
CA GLU A 454 8.73 -9.14 15.65
C GLU A 454 7.78 -9.97 14.80
N THR A 455 7.99 -10.01 13.49
CA THR A 455 7.16 -10.79 12.56
C THR A 455 7.07 -12.25 12.99
N LYS A 456 8.21 -12.88 13.33
CA LYS A 456 8.25 -14.28 13.78
C LYS A 456 7.59 -14.48 15.15
N GLN A 457 7.88 -13.63 16.12
CA GLN A 457 7.38 -13.81 17.49
C GLN A 457 5.92 -13.44 17.65
N ILE A 458 5.41 -12.45 16.91
CA ILE A 458 3.98 -12.15 16.88
C ILE A 458 3.20 -13.36 16.38
N ALA A 459 3.67 -14.06 15.34
CA ALA A 459 3.04 -15.31 14.90
C ALA A 459 3.02 -16.39 15.99
N VAL A 460 4.10 -16.53 16.77
CA VAL A 460 4.17 -17.48 17.91
C VAL A 460 3.19 -17.08 19.01
N ILE A 461 3.11 -15.80 19.37
CA ILE A 461 2.18 -15.26 20.37
C ILE A 461 0.73 -15.54 19.96
N LEU A 462 0.39 -15.28 18.70
CA LEU A 462 -0.97 -15.46 18.19
C LEU A 462 -1.38 -16.93 18.12
N ALA A 463 -0.44 -17.84 17.89
CA ALA A 463 -0.66 -19.29 17.88
C ALA A 463 -0.87 -19.90 19.29
N ALA A 464 -0.74 -19.11 20.36
CA ALA A 464 -0.96 -19.60 21.72
C ALA A 464 -2.37 -20.17 21.92
N ASP A 465 -2.44 -21.38 22.44
CA ASP A 465 -3.67 -22.15 22.68
C ASP A 465 -4.43 -21.72 23.96
N THR A 466 -3.72 -21.11 24.90
CA THR A 466 -4.27 -20.62 26.16
C THR A 466 -3.76 -19.20 26.46
N GLU A 467 -4.46 -18.51 27.36
CA GLU A 467 -4.05 -17.18 27.81
C GLU A 467 -2.71 -17.24 28.59
N ASN A 468 -2.47 -18.31 29.34
CA ASN A 468 -1.19 -18.51 30.02
C ASN A 468 -0.04 -18.70 29.03
N THR A 469 -0.26 -19.49 27.96
CA THR A 469 0.69 -19.66 26.87
C THR A 469 0.96 -18.31 26.20
N PHE A 470 -0.09 -17.54 25.91
CA PHE A 470 0.04 -16.19 25.33
C PHE A 470 0.91 -15.30 26.22
N LEU A 471 0.63 -15.21 27.52
CA LEU A 471 1.36 -14.34 28.44
C LEU A 471 2.84 -14.74 28.56
N LYS A 472 3.12 -16.05 28.52
CA LYS A 472 4.48 -16.58 28.51
C LYS A 472 5.22 -16.19 27.23
N GLU A 473 4.62 -16.40 26.06
CA GLU A 473 5.26 -16.08 24.78
C GLU A 473 5.40 -14.57 24.57
N TYR A 474 4.44 -13.77 25.04
CA TYR A 474 4.58 -12.31 25.09
C TYR A 474 5.75 -11.90 25.98
N LYS A 475 5.96 -12.56 27.13
CA LYS A 475 7.12 -12.28 27.98
C LYS A 475 8.44 -12.67 27.30
N ASN A 476 8.46 -13.78 26.58
CA ASN A 476 9.61 -14.18 25.77
C ASN A 476 9.91 -13.15 24.67
N PHE A 477 8.86 -12.62 24.04
CA PHE A 477 8.96 -11.56 23.04
C PHE A 477 9.68 -10.32 23.60
N GLU A 478 9.23 -9.80 24.74
CA GLU A 478 9.88 -8.67 25.44
C GLU A 478 11.36 -8.96 25.74
N ILE A 479 11.66 -10.13 26.29
CA ILE A 479 13.03 -10.54 26.66
C ILE A 479 13.92 -10.64 25.42
N GLY A 480 13.42 -11.20 24.32
CA GLY A 480 14.22 -11.32 23.11
C GLY A 480 14.46 -9.98 22.41
N LEU A 481 13.52 -9.02 22.47
CA LEU A 481 13.78 -7.65 22.02
C LEU A 481 14.96 -7.02 22.79
N ILE A 482 15.03 -7.23 24.11
CA ILE A 482 16.18 -6.80 24.92
C ILE A 482 17.48 -7.47 24.44
N LYS A 483 17.45 -8.79 24.17
CA LYS A 483 18.62 -9.55 23.71
C LYS A 483 19.12 -9.14 22.33
N ILE A 484 18.25 -8.64 21.45
CA ILE A 484 18.66 -8.13 20.13
C ILE A 484 19.06 -6.66 20.16
N GLU A 485 19.25 -6.07 21.34
CA GLU A 485 19.70 -4.68 21.53
C GLU A 485 18.68 -3.63 21.05
N TYR A 486 17.38 -3.93 21.14
CA TYR A 486 16.29 -2.98 20.82
C TYR A 486 16.48 -1.60 21.47
N ALA A 487 17.07 -1.53 22.67
CA ALA A 487 17.36 -0.27 23.35
C ALA A 487 18.24 0.70 22.53
N LYS A 488 19.17 0.19 21.71
CA LYS A 488 19.99 1.02 20.81
C LYS A 488 19.13 1.66 19.73
N TYR A 489 18.25 0.87 19.10
CA TYR A 489 17.29 1.36 18.11
C TYR A 489 16.32 2.37 18.73
N LYS A 490 15.74 2.04 19.90
CA LYS A 490 14.86 2.93 20.66
C LYS A 490 15.51 4.29 20.91
N SER A 491 16.76 4.31 21.37
CA SER A 491 17.50 5.54 21.63
C SER A 491 17.75 6.35 20.35
N ALA A 492 18.13 5.69 19.25
CA ALA A 492 18.33 6.35 17.97
C ALA A 492 17.02 6.99 17.46
N VAL A 493 15.92 6.24 17.45
CA VAL A 493 14.61 6.75 17.00
C VAL A 493 14.15 7.91 17.89
N SER A 494 14.35 7.82 19.21
CA SER A 494 13.97 8.91 20.14
C SER A 494 14.74 10.20 19.85
N LYS A 495 16.03 10.11 19.49
CA LYS A 495 16.81 11.28 19.07
C LYS A 495 16.25 11.87 17.78
N GLN A 496 15.89 11.01 16.82
CA GLN A 496 15.31 11.45 15.55
C GLN A 496 13.95 12.13 15.75
N ILE A 497 13.09 11.59 16.63
CA ILE A 497 11.82 12.22 17.01
C ILE A 497 12.07 13.63 17.54
N ALA A 498 13.02 13.80 18.48
CA ALA A 498 13.37 15.12 19.02
C ALA A 498 13.95 16.09 17.98
N GLU A 499 14.53 15.60 16.88
CA GLU A 499 14.92 16.43 15.73
C GLU A 499 13.70 16.79 14.87
N ASN A 500 12.83 15.82 14.60
CA ASN A 500 11.61 16.01 13.82
C ASN A 500 10.66 17.01 14.51
N GLU A 501 10.54 16.97 15.84
CA GLU A 501 9.78 17.94 16.65
C GLU A 501 10.27 19.38 16.43
N LYS A 502 11.58 19.59 16.25
CA LYS A 502 12.14 20.93 15.95
C LYS A 502 11.81 21.40 14.54
N ILE A 503 11.65 20.46 13.60
CA ILE A 503 11.36 20.75 12.19
C ILE A 503 9.86 21.01 11.99
N TYR A 504 9.01 20.20 12.62
CA TYR A 504 7.57 20.17 12.37
C TYR A 504 6.72 20.85 13.46
N GLY A 505 7.31 21.21 14.60
CA GLY A 505 6.63 21.79 15.76
C GLY A 505 5.86 20.75 16.60
N GLU A 506 5.26 21.17 17.72
CA GLU A 506 4.35 20.37 18.57
C GLU A 506 3.03 20.00 17.84
N LYS A 507 3.09 19.29 16.71
CA LYS A 507 1.91 18.67 16.09
C LYS A 507 1.58 17.30 16.73
N LEU A 508 1.85 17.18 18.03
CA LEU A 508 1.15 16.24 18.91
C LEU A 508 -0.20 16.91 19.21
N ILE A 509 -1.20 16.71 18.35
CA ILE A 509 -2.53 17.26 18.58
C ILE A 509 -3.23 16.39 19.64
N GLU A 510 -3.44 17.02 20.79
CA GLU A 510 -3.99 16.53 22.06
C GLU A 510 -2.97 15.87 23.01
N GLU A 511 -2.80 16.62 24.10
CA GLU A 511 -2.02 16.36 25.29
C GLU A 511 -2.17 14.90 25.72
N ALA A 512 -1.06 14.29 26.17
CA ALA A 512 -1.15 13.15 27.06
C ALA A 512 -1.84 13.65 28.34
N GLU A 513 -3.17 13.62 28.38
CA GLU A 513 -3.90 13.86 29.62
C GLU A 513 -3.41 12.84 30.66
N ASN A 514 -3.15 13.38 31.85
CA ASN A 514 -2.50 12.70 32.96
C ASN A 514 -3.23 11.39 33.33
N GLU A 515 -2.60 10.25 33.06
CA GLU A 515 -2.85 8.99 33.79
C GLU A 515 -1.97 8.90 35.05
#